data_AF-A0A967T2A1-F1
#
_entry.id   AF-A0A967T2A1-F1
#
_cell.length_a   1.000
_cell.length_b   1.000
_cell.length_c   1.000
_cell.angle_alpha   90.00
_cell.angle_beta   90.00
_cell.angle_gamma   90.00
#
_symmetry.space_group_name_H-M   'P 1'
#
loop_
_entity.id
_entity.type
_entity.pdbx_description
1 polymer ?
#
loop_
_entity_poly.entity_id
_entity_poly.type
_entity_poly.pdbx_seq_one_letter_code
_entity_poly.pdbx_strand_id
1 'polypeptide(L)'
;EAARASNINIPQDMAVVGFDDIFLSKLLIPRLTTVHVPIVELGSKAIRYLFRMIEGEVDIKQPYREELTAGLVLGGSCGCTANIAHNIL
;
A
#
# COMPACT_ATOMS: atom_id res chain seq x y z
N GLU A 1 -9.41 15.16 7.87
CA GLU A 1 -9.48 16.61 8.17
C GLU A 1 -10.48 17.40 7.33
N ALA A 2 -10.31 17.56 6.01
CA ALA A 2 -11.24 18.39 5.20
C ALA A 2 -12.70 17.92 5.26
N ALA A 3 -12.94 16.61 5.17
CA ALA A 3 -14.26 16.01 5.36
C ALA A 3 -14.87 16.36 6.73
N ARG A 4 -14.07 16.23 7.81
CA ARG A 4 -14.48 16.59 9.17
C ARG A 4 -14.84 18.08 9.29
N ALA A 5 -14.03 18.96 8.71
CA ALA A 5 -14.28 20.41 8.69
C ALA A 5 -15.56 20.77 7.92
N SER A 6 -15.97 19.92 6.99
CA SER A 6 -17.18 20.11 6.17
C SER A 6 -18.39 19.33 6.71
N ASN A 7 -18.31 18.77 7.92
CA ASN A 7 -19.33 17.90 8.53
C ASN A 7 -19.72 16.69 7.65
N ILE A 8 -18.78 16.16 6.86
CA ILE A 8 -18.95 14.92 6.09
C ILE A 8 -18.48 13.75 6.95
N ASN A 9 -19.37 12.81 7.25
CA ASN A 9 -19.08 11.64 8.04
C ASN A 9 -18.39 10.56 7.20
N ILE A 10 -17.26 10.06 7.71
CA ILE A 10 -16.53 8.94 7.11
C ILE A 10 -16.78 7.72 8.01
N PRO A 11 -17.25 6.58 7.48
CA PRO A 11 -17.52 6.28 6.07
C PRO A 11 -18.94 6.57 5.54
N GLN A 12 -19.86 7.10 6.36
CA GLN A 12 -21.31 7.09 6.07
C GLN A 12 -21.69 7.97 4.87
N ASP A 13 -21.16 9.18 4.79
CA ASP A 13 -21.44 10.13 3.71
C ASP A 13 -20.43 9.99 2.58
N MET A 14 -19.20 9.55 2.90
CA MET A 14 -18.14 9.36 1.93
C MET A 14 -17.18 8.26 2.38
N ALA A 15 -16.90 7.31 1.49
CA ALA A 15 -15.84 6.33 1.68
C ALA A 15 -14.47 6.95 1.34
N VAL A 16 -13.44 6.58 2.11
CA VAL A 16 -12.06 7.01 1.88
C VAL A 16 -11.13 5.81 1.88
N VAL A 17 -10.26 5.72 0.87
CA VAL A 17 -9.15 4.77 0.78
C VAL A 17 -7.86 5.54 0.55
N GLY A 18 -6.80 5.16 1.26
CA GLY A 18 -5.46 5.72 1.10
C GLY A 18 -4.49 4.78 0.39
N PHE A 19 -3.22 5.18 0.38
CA PHE A 19 -2.09 4.42 -0.15
C PHE A 19 -0.97 4.35 0.90
N ASP A 20 0.00 3.46 0.68
CA ASP A 20 1.23 3.23 1.46
C ASP A 20 1.16 2.42 2.78
N ASP A 21 0.00 2.24 3.41
CA ASP A 21 -0.11 1.57 4.74
C ASP A 21 0.94 2.05 5.78
N ILE A 22 1.22 3.36 5.80
CA ILE A 22 2.14 3.94 6.79
C ILE A 22 1.58 3.86 8.21
N PHE A 23 2.43 4.00 9.22
CA PHE A 23 2.02 3.98 10.63
C PHE A 23 0.84 4.91 10.94
N LEU A 24 0.82 6.12 10.35
CA LEU A 24 -0.25 7.09 10.54
C LEU A 24 -1.62 6.58 10.09
N SER A 25 -1.69 5.71 9.07
CA SER A 25 -2.95 5.14 8.55
C SER A 25 -3.74 4.40 9.64
N LYS A 26 -3.02 3.79 10.59
CA LYS A 26 -3.54 2.99 11.71
C LYS A 26 -4.07 3.85 12.85
N LEU A 27 -3.64 5.12 12.93
CA LEU A 27 -4.01 6.06 13.99
C LEU A 27 -5.19 6.97 13.63
N LEU A 28 -5.60 7.00 12.35
CA LEU A 28 -6.77 7.77 11.94
C LEU A 28 -8.06 7.16 12.50
N ILE A 29 -9.08 8.01 12.68
CA ILE A 29 -10.41 7.61 13.16
C ILE A 29 -11.44 8.09 12.12
N PRO A 30 -12.19 7.17 11.47
CA PRO A 30 -12.00 5.72 11.51
C PRO A 30 -10.63 5.30 10.92
N ARG A 31 -10.14 4.10 11.29
CA ARG A 31 -8.88 3.54 10.75
C ARG A 31 -8.93 3.58 9.22
N LEU A 32 -7.85 4.04 8.58
CA LEU A 32 -7.81 4.17 7.12
C LEU A 32 -7.72 2.78 6.46
N THR A 33 -8.63 2.51 5.53
CA THR A 33 -8.44 1.47 4.51
C THR A 33 -7.40 1.95 3.51
N THR A 34 -6.41 1.14 3.18
CA THR A 34 -5.25 1.58 2.39
C THR A 34 -4.62 0.45 1.58
N VAL A 35 -3.90 0.80 0.53
CA VAL A 35 -3.06 -0.15 -0.23
C VAL A 35 -1.67 -0.21 0.42
N HIS A 36 -1.27 -1.40 0.86
CA HIS A 36 0.08 -1.69 1.34
C HIS A 36 1.04 -1.88 0.17
N VAL A 37 2.07 -1.05 0.13
CA VAL A 37 3.19 -1.17 -0.80
C VAL A 37 4.34 -1.90 -0.10
N PRO A 38 4.89 -2.99 -0.66
CA PRO A 38 5.95 -3.78 -0.02
C PRO A 38 7.32 -3.10 -0.16
N ILE A 39 7.47 -1.88 0.39
CA ILE A 39 8.65 -1.03 0.20
C ILE A 39 9.96 -1.66 0.72
N VAL A 40 9.87 -2.52 1.75
CA VAL A 40 11.03 -3.25 2.29
C VAL A 40 11.55 -4.26 1.27
N GLU A 41 10.64 -5.00 0.63
CA GLU A 41 11.00 -5.96 -0.41
C GLU A 41 11.54 -5.24 -1.66
N LEU A 42 10.88 -4.15 -2.07
CA LEU A 42 11.34 -3.31 -3.18
C LEU A 42 12.77 -2.82 -2.96
N GLY A 43 13.05 -2.26 -1.78
CA GLY A 43 14.40 -1.81 -1.43
C GLY A 43 15.41 -2.95 -1.39
N SER A 44 15.04 -4.09 -0.83
CA SER A 44 15.92 -5.27 -0.79
C SER A 44 16.29 -5.75 -2.19
N LYS A 45 15.32 -5.86 -3.10
CA LYS A 45 15.55 -6.28 -4.49
C LYS A 45 16.39 -5.26 -5.26
N ALA A 46 16.11 -3.97 -5.09
CA ALA A 46 16.88 -2.90 -5.71
C ALA A 46 18.36 -2.94 -5.29
N ILE A 47 18.65 -3.09 -3.98
CA ILE A 47 20.03 -3.17 -3.49
C ILE A 47 20.72 -4.45 -3.94
N ARG A 48 20.03 -5.60 -3.95
CA ARG A 48 20.58 -6.84 -4.51
C ARG A 48 20.94 -6.67 -5.99
N TYR A 49 20.08 -6.04 -6.77
CA TYR A 49 20.37 -5.76 -8.18
C TYR A 49 21.58 -4.82 -8.32
N LEU A 50 21.69 -3.79 -7.49
CA LEU A 50 22.84 -2.90 -7.48
C LEU A 50 24.17 -3.64 -7.20
N PHE A 51 24.20 -4.56 -6.23
CA PHE A 51 25.42 -5.36 -5.98
C PHE A 51 25.81 -6.19 -7.20
N ARG A 52 24.84 -6.85 -7.84
CA ARG A 52 25.08 -7.60 -9.07
C ARG A 52 25.61 -6.73 -10.21
N MET A 53 25.19 -5.47 -10.29
CA MET A 53 25.75 -4.50 -11.25
C MET A 53 27.21 -4.20 -10.95
N ILE A 54 27.56 -3.98 -9.69
CA ILE A 54 28.94 -3.68 -9.25
C ILE A 54 29.86 -4.87 -9.52
N GLU A 55 29.37 -6.09 -9.32
CA GLU A 55 30.11 -7.34 -9.54
C GLU A 55 30.18 -7.74 -11.03
N GLY A 56 29.49 -7.02 -11.92
CA GLY A 56 29.46 -7.31 -13.36
C GLY A 56 28.60 -8.52 -13.73
N GLU A 57 27.68 -8.92 -12.86
CA GLU A 57 26.81 -10.10 -13.04
C GLU A 57 25.54 -9.81 -13.86
N VAL A 58 25.33 -8.56 -14.27
CA VAL A 58 24.17 -8.13 -15.05
C VAL A 58 24.57 -7.20 -16.19
N ASP A 59 23.84 -7.26 -17.29
CA ASP A 59 24.00 -6.33 -18.41
C ASP A 59 23.27 -5.02 -18.09
N ILE A 60 24.03 -4.00 -17.74
CA ILE A 60 23.51 -2.65 -17.41
C ILE A 60 22.86 -1.94 -18.60
N LYS A 61 22.98 -2.47 -19.83
CA LYS A 61 22.28 -1.94 -21.01
C LYS A 61 20.86 -2.48 -21.13
N GLN A 62 20.52 -3.55 -20.42
CA GLN A 62 19.18 -4.11 -20.39
C GLN A 62 18.37 -3.51 -19.23
N PRO A 63 17.10 -3.12 -19.47
CA PRO A 63 16.25 -2.63 -18.41
C PRO A 63 15.89 -3.78 -17.44
N TYR A 64 16.14 -3.56 -16.16
CA TYR A 64 15.67 -4.44 -15.10
C TYR A 64 14.23 -4.07 -14.72
N ARG A 65 13.35 -5.07 -14.71
CA ARG A 65 11.95 -4.91 -14.31
C ARG A 65 11.62 -5.98 -13.28
N GLU A 66 11.06 -5.55 -12.16
CA GLU A 66 10.41 -6.41 -11.21
C GLU A 66 9.05 -5.84 -10.80
N GLU A 67 8.10 -6.73 -10.60
CA GLU A 67 6.73 -6.41 -10.22
C GLU A 67 6.47 -7.01 -8.85
N LEU A 68 6.03 -6.17 -7.91
CA LEU A 68 5.68 -6.60 -6.57
C LEU A 68 4.19 -6.39 -6.34
N THR A 69 3.56 -7.37 -5.71
CA THR A 69 2.14 -7.33 -5.44
C THR A 69 1.85 -6.40 -4.26
N ALA A 70 1.06 -5.36 -4.52
CA ALA A 70 0.49 -4.54 -3.47
C ALA A 70 -0.74 -5.23 -2.85
N GLY A 71 -0.97 -5.04 -1.56
CA GLY A 71 -2.08 -5.66 -0.82
C GLY A 71 -3.11 -4.64 -0.33
N LEU A 72 -4.39 -4.98 -0.33
CA LEU A 72 -5.41 -4.14 0.29
C LEU A 72 -5.46 -4.40 1.81
N VAL A 73 -5.35 -3.35 2.60
CA VAL A 73 -5.49 -3.38 4.06
C VAL A 73 -6.80 -2.72 4.45
N LEU A 74 -7.74 -3.53 4.98
CA LEU A 74 -9.03 -3.03 5.43
C LEU A 74 -8.91 -2.30 6.78
N GLY A 75 -9.40 -1.06 6.79
CA GLY A 75 -9.70 -0.28 7.98
C GLY A 75 -11.21 -0.16 8.17
N GLY A 76 -11.66 1.00 8.66
CA GLY A 76 -13.08 1.36 8.76
C GLY A 76 -13.49 2.50 7.82
N SER A 77 -12.55 3.20 7.18
CA SER A 77 -12.84 4.43 6.43
C SER A 77 -13.55 4.23 5.10
N CYS A 78 -13.59 3.02 4.55
CA CYS A 78 -14.34 2.71 3.33
C CYS A 78 -15.76 2.18 3.59
N GLY A 79 -16.15 1.98 4.86
CA GLY A 79 -17.41 1.32 5.20
C GLY A 79 -17.42 -0.18 4.92
N CYS A 80 -16.29 -0.75 4.47
CA CYS A 80 -16.15 -2.17 4.23
C CYS A 80 -16.16 -2.92 5.57
N THR A 81 -17.18 -3.73 5.81
CA THR A 81 -17.14 -4.70 6.91
C THR A 81 -16.14 -5.81 6.56
N ALA A 82 -15.41 -6.34 7.54
CA ALA A 82 -14.45 -7.44 7.40
C ALA A 82 -15.14 -8.80 7.08
N ASN A 83 -16.12 -8.79 6.20
CA ASN A 83 -16.88 -9.94 5.71
C ASN A 83 -16.75 -10.07 4.18
N ILE A 84 -15.57 -9.72 3.65
CA ILE A 84 -15.17 -10.21 2.34
C ILE A 84 -14.61 -11.59 2.60
N ALA A 85 -15.45 -12.60 2.37
CA ALA A 85 -15.12 -14.00 2.44
C ALA A 85 -13.75 -14.27 1.80
N HIS A 86 -12.93 -15.07 2.48
CA HIS A 86 -11.85 -15.83 1.87
C HIS A 86 -12.38 -16.54 0.61
N ASN A 87 -12.20 -15.93 -0.54
CA ASN A 87 -12.20 -16.56 -1.86
C ASN A 87 -11.66 -15.56 -2.87
N ILE A 88 -10.35 -15.41 -2.87
CA ILE A 88 -9.62 -15.13 -4.10
C ILE A 88 -8.59 -16.26 -4.18
N LEU A 89 -8.75 -17.06 -5.24
CA LEU A 89 -7.94 -18.21 -5.63
C LEU A 89 -6.44 -17.90 -5.69
#